data_AF-A0A2D8A662-F1
#
_entry.id   AF-A0A2D8A662-F1
#
_cell.length_a   1.000
_cell.length_b   1.000
_cell.length_c   1.000
_cell.angle_alpha   90.00
_cell.angle_beta   90.00
_cell.angle_gamma   90.00
#
_symmetry.space_group_name_H-M   'P 1'
#
loop_
_entity.id
_entity.type
_entity.pdbx_description
1 polymer ?
#
loop_
_entity_poly.entity_id
_entity_poly.type
_entity_poly.pdbx_seq_one_letter_code
_entity_poly.pdbx_strand_id
1 'polypeptide(L)'
;MSTAARRLKHIQTLSRSPGWKVVEEVMKEEIVTLALQTAKNPKKTPEEAAYYAGCLQAAENLLNIVNNLELKLQGQATLENWEERNNNDPFADHPTLGEQLHH
;
A
#
# COMPACT_ATOMS: atom_id res chain seq x y z
N MET A 1 8.57 -8.64 19.09
CA MET A 1 7.64 -7.96 18.17
C MET A 1 8.45 -7.42 17.02
N SER A 2 8.23 -7.98 15.85
CA SER A 2 9.01 -7.71 14.65
C SER A 2 8.87 -6.24 14.19
N THR A 3 9.79 -5.77 13.35
CA THR A 3 9.78 -4.39 12.85
C THR A 3 8.55 -4.14 11.98
N ALA A 4 8.18 -5.10 11.12
CA ALA A 4 6.97 -5.00 10.30
C ALA A 4 5.70 -4.96 11.16
N ALA A 5 5.62 -5.76 12.22
CA ALA A 5 4.47 -5.74 13.13
C ALA A 5 4.31 -4.37 13.82
N ARG A 6 5.42 -3.73 14.22
CA ARG A 6 5.37 -2.40 14.85
C ARG A 6 4.88 -1.34 13.86
N ARG A 7 5.40 -1.36 12.63
CA ARG A 7 4.97 -0.47 11.55
C ARG A 7 3.50 -0.67 11.21
N LEU A 8 3.03 -1.92 11.12
CA LEU A 8 1.62 -2.25 10.88
C LEU A 8 0.72 -1.60 11.93
N LYS A 9 1.07 -1.71 13.22
CA LYS A 9 0.29 -1.08 14.30
C LYS A 9 0.19 0.44 14.14
N HIS A 10 1.27 1.10 13.71
CA HIS A 10 1.25 2.54 13.47
C HIS A 10 0.35 2.91 12.28
N ILE A 11 0.40 2.16 11.18
CA ILE A 11 -0.47 2.38 10.02
C ILE A 11 -1.94 2.15 10.39
N GLN A 12 -2.27 1.08 11.13
CA GLN A 12 -3.63 0.81 11.61
C GLN A 12 -4.14 1.89 12.58
N THR A 13 -3.24 2.51 13.34
CA THR A 13 -3.59 3.64 14.21
C THR A 13 -3.87 4.88 13.38
N LEU A 14 -3.03 5.16 12.38
CA LEU A 14 -3.24 6.26 11.44
C LEU A 14 -4.57 6.10 10.69
N SER A 15 -4.86 4.91 10.15
CA SER A 15 -6.08 4.65 9.35
C SER A 15 -7.37 4.90 10.11
N ARG A 16 -7.36 4.69 11.43
CA ARG A 16 -8.50 4.95 12.33
C ARG A 16 -8.54 6.36 12.88
N SER A 17 -7.47 7.13 12.69
CA SER A 17 -7.36 8.47 13.27
C SER A 17 -8.32 9.44 12.58
N PRO A 18 -8.91 10.39 13.33
CA PRO A 18 -9.71 11.46 12.73
C PRO A 18 -8.90 12.30 11.72
N GLY A 19 -7.60 12.51 12.00
CA GLY A 19 -6.73 13.27 11.11
C GLY A 19 -6.57 12.62 9.73
N TRP A 20 -6.47 11.29 9.67
CA TRP A 20 -6.42 10.59 8.38
C TRP A 20 -7.73 10.73 7.60
N LYS A 21 -8.89 10.68 8.26
CA LYS A 21 -10.19 10.90 7.59
C LYS A 21 -10.26 12.28 6.93
N VAL A 22 -9.82 13.32 7.62
CA VAL A 22 -9.76 14.68 7.06
C VAL A 22 -8.84 14.72 5.83
N VAL A 23 -7.67 14.09 5.91
CA VAL A 23 -6.73 14.01 4.78
C VAL A 23 -7.35 13.25 3.60
N GLU A 24 -8.03 12.14 3.86
CA GLU A 24 -8.73 11.36 2.84
C GLU A 24 -9.86 12.14 2.15
N GLU A 25 -10.64 12.90 2.93
CA GLU A 25 -11.70 13.77 2.42
C GLU A 25 -11.13 14.87 1.52
N VAL A 26 -10.12 15.60 2.00
CA VAL A 26 -9.43 16.63 1.20
C VAL A 26 -8.85 16.04 -0.09
N MET A 27 -8.22 14.87 -0.04
CA MET A 27 -7.70 14.22 -1.25
C MET A 27 -8.81 13.90 -2.27
N LYS A 28 -9.97 13.41 -1.81
CA LYS A 28 -11.12 13.15 -2.70
C LYS A 28 -11.62 14.41 -3.37
N GLU A 29 -11.72 15.51 -2.63
CA GLU A 29 -12.15 16.81 -3.14
C GLU A 29 -11.19 17.37 -4.19
N GLU A 30 -9.87 17.28 -3.93
CA GLU A 30 -8.84 17.73 -4.86
C GLU A 30 -8.83 16.90 -6.15
N ILE A 31 -9.03 15.57 -6.07
CA ILE A 31 -9.14 14.69 -7.25
C ILE A 31 -10.33 15.11 -8.13
N VAL A 32 -11.49 15.35 -7.53
CA VAL A 32 -12.68 15.82 -8.27
C VAL A 32 -12.41 17.17 -8.92
N THR A 33 -11.75 18.08 -8.20
CA THR A 33 -11.39 19.41 -8.73
C THR A 33 -10.46 19.30 -9.93
N LEU A 34 -9.42 18.47 -9.85
CA LEU A 34 -8.49 18.19 -10.95
C LEU A 34 -9.19 17.54 -12.15
N ALA A 35 -10.12 16.61 -11.93
CA ALA A 35 -10.91 15.98 -12.97
C ALA A 35 -11.80 17.01 -13.70
N LEU A 36 -12.46 17.89 -12.95
CA LEU A 36 -13.31 18.96 -13.52
C LEU A 36 -12.50 19.99 -14.29
N GLN A 37 -11.35 20.44 -13.76
CA GLN A 37 -10.43 21.31 -14.48
C GLN A 37 -9.95 20.65 -15.77
N THR A 38 -9.70 19.35 -15.70
CA THR A 38 -9.25 18.57 -16.85
C THR A 38 -10.31 18.50 -17.93
N ALA A 39 -11.56 18.25 -17.58
CA ALA A 39 -12.68 18.15 -18.51
C ALA A 39 -13.06 19.50 -19.15
N LYS A 40 -12.85 20.61 -18.44
CA LYS A 40 -13.18 21.97 -18.89
C LYS A 40 -12.21 22.56 -19.92
N ASN A 41 -11.15 21.85 -20.30
CA ASN A 41 -10.23 22.31 -21.34
C ASN A 41 -10.55 21.65 -22.70
N PRO A 42 -11.31 22.32 -23.59
CA PRO A 42 -11.76 21.75 -24.86
C PRO A 42 -10.66 21.66 -25.94
N LYS A 43 -9.45 22.16 -25.68
CA LYS A 43 -8.34 22.20 -26.64
C LYS A 43 -7.14 21.35 -26.21
N LYS A 44 -7.35 20.29 -25.44
CA LYS A 44 -6.27 19.38 -25.03
C LYS A 44 -5.72 18.59 -26.19
N THR A 45 -4.39 18.48 -26.25
CA THR A 45 -3.77 17.51 -27.16
C THR A 45 -3.98 16.09 -26.62
N PRO A 46 -3.88 15.05 -27.48
CA PRO A 46 -3.93 13.67 -27.04
C PRO A 46 -2.90 13.32 -25.94
N GLU A 47 -1.69 13.88 -26.02
CA GLU A 47 -0.62 13.67 -25.04
C GLU A 47 -0.98 14.27 -23.68
N GLU A 48 -1.51 15.50 -23.67
CA GLU A 48 -1.97 16.15 -22.45
C GLU A 48 -3.11 15.35 -21.80
N ALA A 49 -4.08 14.89 -22.61
CA ALA A 49 -5.17 14.06 -22.11
C ALA A 49 -4.65 12.77 -21.45
N ALA A 50 -3.70 12.08 -22.07
CA ALA A 50 -3.06 10.89 -21.51
C ALA A 50 -2.30 11.18 -20.21
N TYR A 51 -1.57 12.30 -20.15
CA TYR A 51 -0.88 12.73 -18.94
C TYR A 51 -1.86 12.96 -17.78
N TYR A 52 -2.94 13.71 -17.99
CA TYR A 52 -3.94 13.97 -16.95
C TYR A 52 -4.66 12.69 -16.50
N ALA A 53 -4.95 11.76 -17.42
CA ALA A 53 -5.49 10.46 -17.05
C ALA A 53 -4.53 9.68 -16.13
N GLY A 54 -3.22 9.70 -16.43
CA GLY A 54 -2.20 9.12 -15.56
C GLY A 54 -2.12 9.78 -14.18
N CYS A 55 -2.22 11.12 -14.12
CA CYS A 55 -2.25 11.86 -12.85
C CYS A 55 -3.47 11.51 -12.00
N LEU A 56 -4.66 11.42 -12.61
CA LEU A 56 -5.89 11.02 -11.91
C LEU A 56 -5.76 9.60 -11.36
N GLN A 57 -5.25 8.66 -12.17
CA GLN A 57 -5.03 7.29 -11.73
C GLN A 57 -4.04 7.21 -10.55
N ALA A 58 -2.96 7.99 -10.59
CA ALA A 58 -2.00 8.06 -9.50
C ALA A 58 -2.63 8.62 -8.22
N ALA A 59 -3.48 9.64 -8.33
CA ALA A 59 -4.17 10.24 -7.20
C ALA A 59 -5.22 9.28 -6.59
N GLU A 60 -5.96 8.53 -7.41
CA GLU A 60 -6.84 7.46 -6.93
C GLU A 60 -6.08 6.37 -6.18
N ASN A 61 -4.87 6.01 -6.64
CA ASN A 61 -4.02 5.06 -5.93
C ASN A 61 -3.57 5.58 -4.56
N LEU A 62 -3.39 6.91 -4.41
CA LEU A 62 -3.05 7.52 -3.12
C LEU A 62 -4.18 7.40 -2.09
N LEU A 63 -5.45 7.41 -2.50
CA LEU A 63 -6.57 7.15 -1.59
C LEU A 63 -6.46 5.76 -0.92
N ASN A 64 -5.88 4.80 -1.63
CA ASN A 64 -5.72 3.43 -1.17
C ASN A 64 -4.36 3.16 -0.49
N ILE A 65 -3.51 4.17 -0.33
CA ILE A 65 -2.12 3.98 0.12
C ILE A 65 -2.03 3.31 1.50
N VAL A 66 -2.91 3.70 2.43
CA VAL A 66 -2.91 3.15 3.79
C VAL A 66 -3.33 1.68 3.76
N ASN A 67 -4.40 1.33 3.04
CA ASN A 67 -4.84 -0.06 2.89
C ASN A 67 -3.75 -0.93 2.24
N ASN A 68 -3.10 -0.42 1.20
CA ASN A 68 -2.01 -1.12 0.51
C ASN A 68 -0.80 -1.34 1.44
N LEU A 69 -0.46 -0.34 2.26
CA LEU A 69 0.59 -0.44 3.26
C LEU A 69 0.22 -1.44 4.38
N GLU A 70 -1.04 -1.47 4.83
CA GLU A 70 -1.51 -2.44 5.81
C GLU A 70 -1.33 -3.87 5.30
N LEU A 71 -1.80 -4.18 4.08
CA LEU A 71 -1.67 -5.51 3.48
C LEU A 71 -0.20 -5.92 3.32
N LYS A 72 0.64 -5.00 2.82
CA LYS A 72 2.08 -5.25 2.66
C LYS A 72 2.75 -5.55 4.00
N LEU A 73 2.46 -4.75 5.03
CA LEU A 73 3.06 -4.92 6.36
C LEU A 73 2.52 -6.16 7.08
N GLN A 74 1.27 -6.56 6.85
CA GLN A 74 0.72 -7.83 7.33
C GLN A 74 1.47 -9.03 6.74
N GLY A 75 1.72 -9.03 5.43
CA GLY A 75 2.52 -10.06 4.78
C GLY A 75 3.95 -10.13 5.34
N GLN A 76 4.61 -8.97 5.48
CA GLN A 76 5.96 -8.89 6.05
C GLN A 76 6.02 -9.38 7.51
N ALA A 77 5.07 -8.96 8.36
CA ALA A 77 5.02 -9.40 9.75
C ALA A 77 4.77 -10.91 9.87
N THR A 78 4.00 -11.48 8.95
CA THR A 78 3.73 -12.93 8.90
C THR A 78 4.99 -13.72 8.53
N LEU A 79 5.74 -13.24 7.54
CA LEU A 79 7.03 -13.83 7.13
C LEU A 79 8.07 -13.74 8.24
N GLU A 80 8.25 -12.55 8.84
CA GLU A 80 9.20 -12.35 9.95
C GLU A 80 8.86 -13.28 11.14
N ASN A 81 7.58 -13.45 11.47
CA ASN A 81 7.16 -14.38 12.53
C ASN A 81 7.41 -15.86 12.15
N TRP A 82 7.29 -16.23 10.88
CA TRP A 82 7.57 -17.58 10.41
C TRP A 82 9.08 -17.88 10.50
N GLU A 83 9.92 -16.95 10.06
CA GLU A 83 11.39 -17.04 10.16
C GLU A 83 11.85 -17.11 11.62
N GLU A 84 11.29 -16.28 12.50
CA GLU A 84 11.60 -16.30 13.94
C GLU A 84 11.22 -17.64 14.60
N ARG A 85 10.13 -18.29 14.17
CA ARG A 85 9.74 -19.62 14.66
C ARG A 85 10.67 -20.70 14.14
N ASN A 86 10.97 -20.68 12.85
CA ASN A 86 11.85 -21.65 12.21
C ASN A 86 13.25 -21.62 12.82
N ASN A 87 13.82 -20.43 13.02
CA ASN A 87 15.16 -20.26 13.59
C ASN A 87 15.26 -20.64 15.09
N ASN A 88 14.14 -20.68 15.81
CA ASN A 88 14.10 -21.01 17.24
C ASN A 88 13.58 -22.41 17.52
N ASP A 89 13.37 -23.25 16.49
CA ASP A 89 13.02 -24.65 16.67
C ASP A 89 14.31 -25.50 16.80
N PRO A 90 14.66 -26.01 17.99
CA PRO A 90 15.87 -26.80 18.20
C PRO A 90 15.82 -28.18 17.53
N PHE A 91 14.71 -28.55 16.89
CA PHE A 91 14.50 -29.84 16.24
C PHE A 91 14.11 -29.73 14.75
N ALA A 92 14.14 -28.54 14.16
CA ALA A 92 13.88 -28.37 12.74
C ALA A 92 15.13 -28.75 11.92
N ASP A 93 15.12 -29.92 11.29
CA ASP A 93 15.93 -30.14 10.08
C ASP A 93 15.48 -29.09 9.07
N HIS A 94 16.35 -28.14 8.70
CA HIS A 94 16.05 -27.12 7.71
C HIS A 94 16.45 -27.62 6.31
N PRO A 95 15.52 -28.18 5.51
CA PRO A 95 15.81 -28.39 4.10
C PRO A 95 15.98 -27.02 3.43
N THR A 96 16.99 -26.91 2.59
CA THR A 96 17.25 -25.70 1.82
C THR A 96 16.14 -25.48 0.80
N LEU A 97 15.92 -24.24 0.37
CA LEU A 97 14.91 -23.87 -0.63
C LEU A 97 15.00 -24.69 -1.94
N GLY A 98 16.18 -25.24 -2.25
CA GLY A 98 16.39 -26.12 -3.40
C GLY A 98 15.77 -27.52 -3.24
N GLU A 99 15.61 -28.02 -2.00
CA GLU A 99 15.07 -29.35 -1.73
C GLU A 99 13.53 -29.36 -1.72
N GLN A 100 12.90 -28.22 -1.44
CA GLN A 100 11.44 -28.09 -1.39
C GLN A 100 10.79 -27.92 -2.78
N LEU A 101 11.55 -27.57 -3.81
CA LEU A 101 11.04 -27.32 -5.17
C LEU A 101 11.11 -28.55 -6.09
N HIS A 102 11.66 -29.68 -5.62
CA HIS A 102 11.86 -30.89 -6.40
C HIS A 102 10.98 -32.09 -5.97
N HIS A 103 9.89 -31.85 -5.23
CA HIS A 103 8.89 -32.86 -4.89
C HIS A 103 7.47 -32.40 -5.18
#